data_AF-A0A317QEP0-F1
#
_entry.id   AF-A0A317QEP0-F1
#
_cell.length_a   1.000
_cell.length_b   1.000
_cell.length_c   1.000
_cell.angle_alpha   90.00
_cell.angle_beta   90.00
_cell.angle_gamma   90.00
#
_symmetry.space_group_name_H-M   'P 1'
#
loop_
_entity.id
_entity.type
_entity.pdbx_description
1 polymer ?
#
loop_
_entity_poly.entity_id
_entity_poly.type
_entity_poly.pdbx_seq_one_letter_code
_entity_poly.pdbx_strand_id
1 'polypeptide(L)'
;MKDRDEFELFRREMTGVTPLAGADVADVKTAFTPTLAQLERRKAAEAQLEEDINFLSTEYVELVEPLDLISFQRNGVQHGVYKRLRLGQYPIEASLNLHEHTLKQARQALFEFVQDCHRSGVRSGLIIHGQGKHSKPHPALIKSYVNKWLRELEPVMAFHSAQRHHGGTGAVYIMLRKNAEQKQLNRERHQRR
;
A
#
# COMPACT_ATOMS: atom_id res chain seq x y z
N MET A 1 36.13 31.36 5.54
CA MET A 1 36.89 31.90 6.69
C MET A 1 36.75 31.03 7.95
N LYS A 2 35.63 30.32 8.17
CA LYS A 2 35.39 29.46 9.37
C LYS A 2 36.28 28.21 9.48
N ASP A 3 36.48 27.46 8.40
CA ASP A 3 37.18 26.15 8.46
C ASP A 3 38.66 26.25 8.85
N ARG A 4 39.29 27.39 8.54
CA ARG A 4 40.71 27.60 8.82
C ARG A 4 40.96 27.87 10.31
N ASP A 5 40.06 28.61 10.94
CA ASP A 5 40.12 28.93 12.38
C ASP A 5 39.79 27.70 13.24
N GLU A 6 38.86 26.86 12.80
CA GLU A 6 38.51 25.60 13.47
C GLU A 6 39.65 24.58 13.43
N PHE A 7 40.33 24.49 12.30
CA PHE A 7 41.48 23.60 12.13
C PHE A 7 42.71 24.07 12.92
N GLU A 8 42.91 25.39 13.05
CA GLU A 8 43.94 25.98 13.91
C GLU A 8 43.65 25.71 15.40
N LEU A 9 42.39 25.86 15.82
CA LEU A 9 41.96 25.56 17.19
C LEU A 9 42.19 24.08 17.51
N PHE A 10 41.80 23.17 16.62
CA PHE A 10 42.05 21.72 16.76
C PHE A 10 43.53 21.40 16.91
N ARG A 11 44.41 22.01 16.08
CA ARG A 11 45.87 21.82 16.19
C ARG A 11 46.42 22.28 17.52
N ARG A 12 45.89 23.37 18.08
CA ARG A 12 46.29 23.90 19.38
C ARG A 12 45.85 23.00 20.54
N GLU A 13 44.67 22.40 20.45
CA GLU A 13 44.18 21.45 21.46
C GLU A 13 44.91 20.09 21.39
N MET A 14 45.52 19.75 20.25
CA MET A 14 46.33 18.55 20.06
C MET A 14 47.83 18.74 20.33
N THR A 15 48.26 19.92 20.79
CA THR A 15 49.67 20.16 21.12
C THR A 15 50.08 19.35 22.36
N GLY A 16 50.95 18.35 22.17
CA GLY A 16 51.45 17.49 23.26
C GLY A 16 51.11 16.00 23.10
N VAL A 17 50.31 15.63 22.10
CA VAL A 17 50.07 14.21 21.79
C VAL A 17 51.22 13.66 20.95
N THR A 18 51.79 12.53 21.38
CA THR A 18 52.77 11.79 20.58
C THR A 18 52.00 10.85 19.64
N PRO A 19 52.14 11.00 18.30
CA PRO A 19 51.49 10.07 17.37
C PRO A 19 51.95 8.65 17.66
N LEU A 20 51.01 7.70 17.67
CA LEU A 20 51.34 6.29 17.81
C LEU A 20 52.20 5.84 16.62
N ALA A 21 53.37 5.27 16.91
CA ALA A 21 54.26 4.74 15.88
C ALA A 21 53.75 3.37 15.43
N GLY A 22 53.05 3.35 14.29
CA GLY A 22 52.59 2.12 13.66
C GLY A 22 51.83 2.43 12.38
N ALA A 23 52.16 1.74 11.30
CA ALA A 23 51.43 1.80 10.04
C ALA A 23 50.22 0.85 10.02
N ASP A 24 49.79 0.32 11.17
CA ASP A 24 48.56 -0.47 11.33
C ASP A 24 47.33 0.46 11.34
N VAL A 25 47.22 1.25 10.28
CA VAL A 25 45.94 1.82 9.89
C VAL A 25 45.31 0.76 8.99
N ALA A 26 44.19 0.17 9.43
CA ALA A 26 43.45 -0.75 8.58
C ALA A 26 43.16 -0.06 7.23
N ASP A 27 43.65 -0.63 6.13
CA ASP A 27 43.41 -0.08 4.80
C ASP A 27 41.95 -0.35 4.41
N VAL A 28 41.07 0.57 4.82
CA VAL A 28 39.61 0.46 4.60
C VAL A 28 39.26 0.47 3.11
N LYS A 29 40.19 0.89 2.23
CA LYS A 29 39.94 1.02 0.79
C LYS A 29 39.86 -0.32 0.07
N THR A 30 40.64 -1.31 0.51
CA THR A 30 40.68 -2.65 -0.11
C THR A 30 39.65 -3.61 0.49
N ALA A 31 39.15 -3.34 1.69
CA ALA A 31 38.21 -4.22 2.41
C ALA A 31 36.74 -4.12 1.96
N PHE A 32 36.39 -3.19 1.06
CA PHE A 32 34.99 -2.83 0.79
C PHE A 32 34.59 -2.78 -0.69
N THR A 33 35.33 -3.43 -1.59
CA THR A 33 34.86 -3.60 -2.97
C THR A 33 33.67 -4.58 -2.97
N PRO A 34 32.47 -4.15 -3.39
CA PRO A 34 31.31 -5.02 -3.39
C PRO A 34 31.52 -6.17 -4.37
N THR A 35 31.29 -7.38 -3.89
CA THR A 35 31.30 -8.59 -4.72
C THR A 35 30.25 -8.50 -5.83
N LEU A 36 30.44 -9.26 -6.91
CA LEU A 36 29.46 -9.34 -8.02
C LEU A 36 28.05 -9.67 -7.50
N ALA A 37 27.92 -10.60 -6.56
CA ALA A 37 26.64 -10.94 -5.94
C ALA A 37 26.01 -9.78 -5.16
N GLN A 38 26.80 -8.92 -4.51
CA GLN A 38 26.30 -7.73 -3.82
C GLN A 38 25.85 -6.65 -4.80
N LEU A 39 26.56 -6.48 -5.91
CA LEU A 39 26.17 -5.57 -7.00
C LEU A 39 24.89 -6.03 -7.69
N GLU A 40 24.75 -7.34 -7.96
CA GLU A 40 23.53 -7.91 -8.55
C GLU A 40 22.33 -7.78 -7.62
N ARG A 41 22.49 -8.04 -6.32
CA ARG A 41 21.41 -7.81 -5.33
C ARG A 41 21.00 -6.35 -5.27
N ARG A 42 21.96 -5.41 -5.32
CA ARG A 42 21.66 -3.97 -5.35
C ARG A 42 20.91 -3.60 -6.63
N LYS A 43 21.38 -4.05 -7.79
CA LYS A 43 20.74 -3.82 -9.09
C LYS A 43 19.33 -4.39 -9.15
N ALA A 44 19.10 -5.59 -8.59
CA ALA A 44 17.78 -6.20 -8.51
C ALA A 44 16.83 -5.41 -7.58
N ALA A 45 17.33 -4.91 -6.45
CA ALA A 45 16.55 -4.06 -5.55
C ALA A 45 16.21 -2.69 -6.18
N GLU A 46 17.15 -2.10 -6.94
CA GLU A 46 16.94 -0.84 -7.69
C GLU A 46 15.93 -1.02 -8.81
N ALA A 47 16.04 -2.10 -9.61
CA ALA A 47 15.07 -2.41 -10.67
C ALA A 47 13.65 -2.65 -10.11
N GLN A 48 13.54 -3.34 -8.95
CA GLN A 48 12.25 -3.52 -8.27
C GLN A 48 11.61 -2.20 -7.80
N LEU A 49 12.42 -1.18 -7.49
CA LEU A 49 11.92 0.15 -7.12
C LEU A 49 11.47 0.95 -8.36
N GLU A 50 12.18 0.81 -9.48
CA GLU A 50 11.82 1.48 -10.75
C GLU A 50 10.57 0.88 -11.41
N GLU A 51 10.29 -0.41 -11.18
CA GLU A 51 9.13 -1.10 -11.74
C GLU A 51 7.85 -1.02 -10.88
N ASP A 52 7.87 -0.32 -9.73
CA ASP A 52 6.71 -0.28 -8.84
C ASP A 52 5.53 0.51 -9.46
N ILE A 53 4.68 -0.20 -10.20
CA ILE A 53 3.42 0.31 -10.75
C ILE A 53 2.41 0.73 -9.69
N ASN A 54 2.64 0.38 -8.42
CA ASN A 54 1.73 0.68 -7.32
C ASN A 54 1.90 2.14 -6.87
N PHE A 55 1.03 3.01 -7.40
CA PHE A 55 1.00 4.44 -7.10
C PHE A 55 0.39 4.81 -5.73
N LEU A 56 -0.04 3.83 -4.92
CA LEU A 56 -0.70 4.09 -3.63
C LEU A 56 0.30 4.62 -2.60
N SER A 57 0.00 5.79 -2.02
CA SER A 57 0.88 6.45 -1.04
C SER A 57 0.65 5.97 0.39
N THR A 58 1.75 5.75 1.13
CA THR A 58 1.79 5.39 2.57
C THR A 58 2.21 6.54 3.49
N GLU A 59 2.30 7.77 3.00
CA GLU A 59 2.88 8.89 3.78
C GLU A 59 1.88 9.56 4.73
N TYR A 60 0.71 9.93 4.21
CA TYR A 60 -0.33 10.61 4.96
C TYR A 60 -1.68 9.94 4.78
N VAL A 61 -2.44 9.81 5.87
CA VAL A 61 -3.82 9.31 5.83
C VAL A 61 -4.66 9.99 6.92
N GLU A 62 -5.91 10.28 6.59
CA GLU A 62 -6.92 10.65 7.58
C GLU A 62 -7.30 9.41 8.39
N LEU A 63 -7.08 9.47 9.70
CA LEU A 63 -7.37 8.34 10.60
C LEU A 63 -8.88 8.18 10.75
N VAL A 64 -9.31 6.92 10.73
CA VAL A 64 -10.71 6.51 10.93
C VAL A 64 -10.80 5.68 12.20
N GLU A 65 -11.83 5.88 13.01
CA GLU A 65 -12.00 5.11 14.25
C GLU A 65 -12.32 3.63 13.96
N PRO A 66 -11.96 2.68 14.85
CA PRO A 66 -12.21 1.25 14.63
C PRO A 66 -13.67 0.87 14.35
N LEU A 67 -14.61 1.59 14.96
CA LEU A 67 -16.05 1.32 14.86
C LEU A 67 -16.76 2.13 13.76
N ASP A 68 -16.08 3.08 13.12
CA ASP A 68 -16.69 3.88 12.07
C ASP A 68 -17.02 3.05 10.83
N LEU A 69 -18.07 3.46 10.12
CA LEU A 69 -18.37 2.87 8.83
C LEU A 69 -17.64 3.66 7.76
N ILE A 70 -16.87 2.96 6.92
CA ILE A 70 -16.23 3.56 5.75
C ILE A 70 -17.11 3.32 4.53
N SER A 71 -17.26 4.36 3.72
CA SER A 71 -18.12 4.29 2.55
C SER A 71 -17.71 5.29 1.48
N PHE A 72 -17.93 4.92 0.23
CA PHE A 72 -17.63 5.73 -0.94
C PHE A 72 -18.46 5.28 -2.13
N GLN A 73 -18.84 6.23 -2.98
CA GLN A 73 -19.58 5.99 -4.21
C GLN A 73 -19.14 7.00 -5.26
N ARG A 74 -18.71 6.53 -6.44
CA ARG A 74 -18.42 7.41 -7.57
C ARG A 74 -19.71 7.94 -8.20
N ASN A 75 -19.58 9.11 -8.82
CA ASN A 75 -20.64 9.69 -9.65
C ASN A 75 -21.07 8.71 -10.75
N GLY A 76 -22.38 8.58 -10.97
CA GLY A 76 -22.96 7.66 -11.95
C GLY A 76 -23.31 6.27 -11.41
N VAL A 77 -22.90 5.91 -10.18
CA VAL A 77 -23.44 4.71 -9.52
C VAL A 77 -24.87 5.01 -9.07
N GLN A 78 -25.84 4.21 -9.53
CA GLN A 78 -27.24 4.39 -9.16
C GLN A 78 -27.48 4.10 -7.66
N HIS A 79 -28.39 4.84 -7.03
CA HIS A 79 -28.71 4.67 -5.61
C HIS A 79 -29.13 3.23 -5.26
N GLY A 80 -29.95 2.59 -6.11
CA GLY A 80 -30.38 1.21 -5.91
C GLY A 80 -29.20 0.22 -5.92
N VAL A 81 -28.23 0.42 -6.81
CA VAL A 81 -27.00 -0.40 -6.88
C VAL A 81 -26.18 -0.25 -5.60
N TYR A 82 -25.97 0.99 -5.16
CA TYR A 82 -25.23 1.26 -3.93
C TYR A 82 -25.93 0.71 -2.68
N LYS A 83 -27.25 0.84 -2.59
CA LYS A 83 -28.06 0.27 -1.51
C LYS A 83 -27.91 -1.24 -1.43
N ARG A 84 -27.95 -1.95 -2.56
CA ARG A 84 -27.73 -3.41 -2.61
C ARG A 84 -26.32 -3.79 -2.15
N LEU A 85 -25.30 -3.01 -2.49
CA LEU A 85 -23.92 -3.20 -2.02
C LEU A 85 -23.84 -3.07 -0.50
N ARG A 86 -24.37 -1.97 0.06
CA ARG A 86 -24.43 -1.75 1.51
C ARG A 86 -25.14 -2.90 2.25
N LEU A 87 -26.17 -3.47 1.65
CA LEU A 87 -26.92 -4.60 2.22
C LEU A 87 -26.25 -5.96 2.01
N GLY A 88 -25.11 -6.04 1.32
CA GLY A 88 -24.42 -7.31 1.04
C GLY A 88 -25.20 -8.22 0.08
N GLN A 89 -26.02 -7.65 -0.80
CA GLN A 89 -26.89 -8.41 -1.73
C GLN A 89 -26.23 -8.73 -3.08
N TYR A 90 -24.93 -8.48 -3.20
CA TYR A 90 -24.12 -8.94 -4.32
C TYR A 90 -23.31 -10.16 -3.87
N PRO A 91 -23.12 -11.15 -4.75
CA PRO A 91 -22.28 -12.29 -4.43
C PRO A 91 -20.85 -11.83 -4.16
N ILE A 92 -20.19 -12.44 -3.19
CA ILE A 92 -18.77 -12.23 -2.92
C ILE A 92 -18.02 -13.15 -3.90
N GLU A 93 -17.61 -12.60 -5.03
CA GLU A 93 -16.92 -13.38 -6.08
C GLU A 93 -15.42 -13.54 -5.78
N ALA A 94 -14.86 -12.61 -5.02
CA ALA A 94 -13.47 -12.64 -4.56
C ALA A 94 -13.33 -12.03 -3.16
N SER A 95 -12.33 -12.48 -2.41
CA SER A 95 -12.04 -11.95 -1.08
C SER A 95 -10.56 -11.77 -0.83
N LEU A 96 -10.19 -10.70 -0.12
CA LEU A 96 -8.83 -10.41 0.33
C LEU A 96 -8.78 -10.27 1.85
N ASN A 97 -7.80 -10.89 2.51
CA ASN A 97 -7.58 -10.76 3.94
C ASN A 97 -6.26 -10.00 4.21
N LEU A 98 -6.36 -8.88 4.93
CA LEU A 98 -5.27 -7.97 5.28
C LEU A 98 -5.02 -7.91 6.80
N HIS A 99 -5.72 -8.68 7.63
CA HIS A 99 -5.66 -8.56 9.11
C HIS A 99 -4.23 -8.72 9.67
N GLU A 100 -3.44 -9.61 9.06
CA GLU A 100 -2.07 -9.92 9.50
C GLU A 100 -0.99 -9.24 8.64
N HIS A 101 -1.40 -8.36 7.72
CA HIS A 101 -0.45 -7.69 6.83
C HIS A 101 0.16 -6.47 7.53
N THR A 102 1.46 -6.27 7.33
CA THR A 102 2.07 -4.95 7.53
C THR A 102 1.48 -3.94 6.55
N LEU A 103 1.62 -2.65 6.82
CA LEU A 103 1.08 -1.61 5.94
C LEU A 103 1.60 -1.74 4.49
N LYS A 104 2.90 -2.04 4.31
CA LYS A 104 3.51 -2.24 2.99
C LYS A 104 2.93 -3.47 2.27
N GLN A 105 2.75 -4.59 2.99
CA GLN A 105 2.13 -5.78 2.43
C GLN A 105 0.67 -5.53 2.06
N ALA A 106 -0.08 -4.83 2.92
CA ALA A 106 -1.48 -4.51 2.67
C ALA A 106 -1.64 -3.62 1.43
N ARG A 107 -0.75 -2.64 1.26
CA ARG A 107 -0.69 -1.78 0.06
C ARG A 107 -0.52 -2.60 -1.22
N GLN A 108 0.42 -3.54 -1.21
CA GLN A 108 0.71 -4.38 -2.37
C GLN A 108 -0.44 -5.32 -2.68
N ALA A 109 -0.89 -6.08 -1.67
CA ALA A 109 -1.95 -7.06 -1.80
C ALA A 109 -3.27 -6.41 -2.24
N LEU A 110 -3.61 -5.22 -1.73
CA LEU A 110 -4.80 -4.49 -2.15
C LEU A 110 -4.74 -4.08 -3.62
N PHE A 111 -3.59 -3.53 -4.05
CA PHE A 111 -3.39 -3.09 -5.41
C PHE A 111 -3.52 -4.26 -6.39
N GLU A 112 -2.77 -5.33 -6.16
CA GLU A 112 -2.81 -6.55 -6.98
C GLU A 112 -4.21 -7.16 -7.03
N PHE A 113 -4.85 -7.32 -5.87
CA PHE A 113 -6.21 -7.87 -5.78
C PHE A 113 -7.22 -7.10 -6.64
N VAL A 114 -7.19 -5.76 -6.61
CA VAL A 114 -8.13 -4.95 -7.40
C VAL A 114 -7.81 -5.06 -8.89
N GLN A 115 -6.54 -5.07 -9.28
CA GLN A 115 -6.14 -5.23 -10.68
C GLN A 115 -6.52 -6.61 -11.22
N ASP A 116 -6.29 -7.66 -10.46
CA ASP A 116 -6.61 -9.05 -10.84
C ASP A 116 -8.11 -9.27 -10.92
N CYS A 117 -8.86 -8.74 -9.96
CA CYS A 117 -10.31 -8.75 -9.99
C CYS A 117 -10.84 -8.00 -11.22
N HIS A 118 -10.30 -6.82 -11.53
CA HIS A 118 -10.71 -6.07 -12.69
C HIS A 118 -10.41 -6.82 -14.00
N ARG A 119 -9.22 -7.39 -14.12
CA ARG A 119 -8.80 -8.19 -15.29
C ARG A 119 -9.70 -9.40 -15.48
N SER A 120 -9.99 -10.13 -14.40
CA SER A 120 -10.84 -11.33 -14.39
C SER A 120 -12.34 -11.02 -14.51
N GLY A 121 -12.74 -9.75 -14.57
CA GLY A 121 -14.13 -9.35 -14.66
C GLY A 121 -14.92 -9.53 -13.35
N VAL A 122 -14.27 -9.68 -12.20
CA VAL A 122 -14.94 -9.72 -10.91
C VAL A 122 -15.69 -8.40 -10.68
N ARG A 123 -16.96 -8.49 -10.27
CA ARG A 123 -17.84 -7.32 -10.11
C ARG A 123 -17.94 -6.88 -8.66
N SER A 124 -17.90 -7.81 -7.73
CA SER A 124 -18.03 -7.56 -6.30
C SER A 124 -17.09 -8.44 -5.50
N GLY A 125 -16.47 -7.85 -4.49
CA GLY A 125 -15.54 -8.55 -3.60
C GLY A 125 -15.63 -8.07 -2.16
N LEU A 126 -14.96 -8.78 -1.28
CA LEU A 126 -14.87 -8.48 0.15
C LEU A 126 -13.42 -8.29 0.55
N ILE A 127 -13.12 -7.20 1.25
CA ILE A 127 -11.78 -6.94 1.79
C ILE A 127 -11.88 -6.94 3.30
N ILE A 128 -11.15 -7.85 3.95
CA ILE A 128 -11.13 -8.05 5.40
C ILE A 128 -9.86 -7.39 5.92
N HIS A 129 -9.96 -6.16 6.42
CA HIS A 129 -8.81 -5.41 6.92
C HIS A 129 -8.64 -5.49 8.44
N GLY A 130 -9.63 -6.07 9.14
CA GLY A 130 -9.66 -6.11 10.59
C GLY A 130 -10.11 -4.80 11.23
N GLN A 131 -10.54 -4.86 12.48
CA GLN A 131 -10.95 -3.65 13.21
C GLN A 131 -9.75 -2.82 13.70
N GLY A 132 -8.60 -3.46 13.94
CA GLY A 132 -7.37 -2.79 14.37
C GLY A 132 -7.48 -2.03 15.69
N LYS A 133 -8.41 -2.39 16.60
CA LYS A 133 -8.66 -1.68 17.87
C LYS A 133 -7.41 -1.53 18.75
N HIS A 134 -6.52 -2.51 18.70
CA HIS A 134 -5.30 -2.56 19.51
C HIS A 134 -4.02 -2.37 18.67
N SER A 135 -4.17 -1.96 17.40
CA SER A 135 -3.04 -1.66 16.55
C SER A 135 -2.26 -0.45 17.10
N LYS A 136 -0.94 -0.54 17.04
CA LYS A 136 -0.01 0.55 17.41
C LYS A 136 0.76 1.00 16.16
N PRO A 137 1.17 2.27 16.06
CA PRO A 137 0.94 3.37 17.01
C PRO A 137 -0.49 3.91 17.00
N HIS A 138 -1.25 3.71 15.92
CA HIS A 138 -2.62 4.18 15.79
C HIS A 138 -3.60 3.01 15.61
N PRO A 139 -4.79 3.08 16.26
CA PRO A 139 -5.84 2.11 16.03
C PRO A 139 -6.34 2.20 14.58
N ALA A 140 -6.82 1.08 14.04
CA ALA A 140 -7.44 1.00 12.71
C ALA A 140 -6.58 1.60 11.56
N LEU A 141 -5.26 1.49 11.66
CA LEU A 141 -4.34 2.04 10.67
C LEU A 141 -4.58 1.48 9.26
N ILE A 142 -4.64 0.14 9.12
CA ILE A 142 -4.90 -0.50 7.83
C ILE A 142 -6.27 -0.09 7.28
N LYS A 143 -7.30 0.01 8.12
CA LYS A 143 -8.63 0.48 7.72
C LYS A 143 -8.60 1.89 7.14
N SER A 144 -7.86 2.79 7.79
CA SER A 144 -7.70 4.18 7.33
C SER A 144 -7.07 4.24 5.94
N TYR A 145 -6.00 3.45 5.72
CA TYR A 145 -5.35 3.34 4.42
C TYR A 145 -6.20 2.66 3.36
N VAL A 146 -6.92 1.59 3.70
CA VAL A 146 -7.87 0.93 2.79
C VAL A 146 -8.95 1.92 2.32
N ASN A 147 -9.48 2.75 3.23
CA ASN A 147 -10.45 3.80 2.88
C ASN A 147 -9.86 4.85 1.92
N LYS A 148 -8.59 5.22 2.08
CA LYS A 148 -7.87 6.13 1.17
C LYS A 148 -7.63 5.47 -0.19
N TRP A 149 -6.92 4.34 -0.21
CA TRP A 149 -6.47 3.67 -1.42
C TRP A 149 -7.62 3.22 -2.32
N LEU A 150 -8.73 2.73 -1.75
CA LEU A 150 -9.89 2.34 -2.55
C LEU A 150 -10.53 3.51 -3.31
N ARG A 151 -10.34 4.77 -2.87
CA ARG A 151 -10.82 5.96 -3.59
C ARG A 151 -9.89 6.32 -4.75
N GLU A 152 -8.60 6.05 -4.61
CA GLU A 152 -7.56 6.32 -5.61
C GLU A 152 -7.60 5.28 -6.75
N LEU A 153 -8.02 4.05 -6.46
CA LEU A 153 -8.14 2.99 -7.46
C LEU A 153 -9.32 3.24 -8.42
N GLU A 154 -9.00 3.56 -9.67
CA GLU A 154 -9.98 3.84 -10.72
C GLU A 154 -10.97 2.68 -11.00
N PRO A 155 -10.57 1.39 -10.94
CA PRO A 155 -11.52 0.29 -11.10
C PRO A 155 -12.61 0.24 -10.04
N VAL A 156 -12.42 0.85 -8.85
CA VAL A 156 -13.36 0.80 -7.74
C VAL A 156 -14.45 1.85 -7.93
N MET A 157 -15.69 1.40 -8.17
CA MET A 157 -16.85 2.28 -8.38
C MET A 157 -17.53 2.69 -7.07
N ALA A 158 -17.59 1.80 -6.09
CA ALA A 158 -18.16 2.05 -4.79
C ALA A 158 -17.65 1.04 -3.76
N PHE A 159 -17.65 1.42 -2.50
CA PHE A 159 -17.43 0.51 -1.38
C PHE A 159 -18.23 0.92 -0.15
N HIS A 160 -18.50 -0.04 0.73
CA HIS A 160 -19.18 0.20 2.00
C HIS A 160 -18.76 -0.86 3.02
N SER A 161 -18.58 -0.48 4.28
CA SER A 161 -18.34 -1.44 5.37
C SER A 161 -19.32 -2.61 5.33
N ALA A 162 -18.81 -3.81 5.58
CA ALA A 162 -19.58 -5.03 5.43
C ALA A 162 -20.69 -5.16 6.48
N GLN A 163 -21.62 -6.07 6.24
CA GLN A 163 -22.60 -6.45 7.24
C GLN A 163 -21.93 -7.26 8.37
N ARG A 164 -22.56 -7.31 9.55
CA ARG A 164 -21.98 -7.98 10.74
C ARG A 164 -21.57 -9.44 10.47
N HIS A 165 -22.36 -10.18 9.68
CA HIS A 165 -22.08 -11.57 9.31
C HIS A 165 -20.89 -11.75 8.34
N HIS A 166 -20.45 -10.67 7.68
CA HIS A 166 -19.28 -10.65 6.80
C HIS A 166 -18.13 -9.80 7.38
N GLY A 167 -18.09 -9.58 8.70
CA GLY A 167 -16.99 -8.89 9.39
C GLY A 167 -17.27 -7.45 9.83
N GLY A 168 -18.44 -6.89 9.51
CA GLY A 168 -18.87 -5.59 10.02
C GLY A 168 -17.89 -4.45 9.67
N THR A 169 -17.50 -3.68 10.68
CA THR A 169 -16.55 -2.55 10.53
C THR A 169 -15.11 -3.00 10.23
N GLY A 170 -14.80 -4.30 10.35
CA GLY A 170 -13.49 -4.88 10.04
C GLY A 170 -13.38 -5.39 8.60
N ALA A 171 -14.42 -5.22 7.79
CA ALA A 171 -14.41 -5.60 6.38
C ALA A 171 -15.20 -4.60 5.53
N VAL A 172 -14.97 -4.60 4.22
CA VAL A 172 -15.59 -3.70 3.27
C VAL A 172 -15.98 -4.45 2.00
N TYR A 173 -17.21 -4.25 1.54
CA TYR A 173 -17.61 -4.69 0.21
C TYR A 173 -17.11 -3.68 -0.82
N ILE A 174 -16.58 -4.18 -1.92
CA ILE A 174 -16.17 -3.37 -3.07
C ILE A 174 -17.03 -3.72 -4.29
N MET A 175 -17.30 -2.72 -5.12
CA MET A 175 -17.94 -2.84 -6.41
C MET A 175 -16.98 -2.31 -7.47
N LEU A 176 -16.62 -3.15 -8.43
CA LEU A 176 -15.67 -2.81 -9.48
C LEU A 176 -16.36 -2.39 -10.77
N ARG A 177 -15.63 -1.72 -11.66
CA ARG A 177 -16.07 -1.39 -13.03
C ARG A 177 -15.96 -2.62 -13.93
N LYS A 178 -16.86 -2.75 -14.92
CA LYS A 178 -16.77 -3.80 -15.94
C LYS A 178 -15.52 -3.59 -16.78
N ASN A 179 -14.78 -4.66 -17.04
CA ASN A 179 -13.69 -4.64 -18.01
C ASN A 179 -14.25 -4.54 -19.46
N ALA A 180 -13.38 -4.38 -20.45
CA ALA A 180 -13.78 -4.17 -21.85
C ALA A 180 -14.54 -5.38 -22.42
N GLU A 181 -14.09 -6.59 -22.12
CA GLU A 181 -14.71 -7.85 -22.57
C GLU A 181 -16.13 -8.00 -22.02
N GLN A 182 -16.34 -7.73 -20.74
CA GLN A 182 -17.67 -7.74 -20.13
C GLN A 182 -18.59 -6.66 -20.71
N LYS A 183 -18.05 -5.50 -21.10
CA LYS A 183 -18.85 -4.49 -21.79
C LYS A 183 -19.33 -5.05 -23.14
N GLN A 184 -18.46 -5.73 -23.87
CA GLN A 184 -18.77 -6.34 -25.16
C GLN A 184 -19.84 -7.45 -25.03
N LEU A 185 -19.63 -8.40 -24.11
CA LEU A 185 -20.61 -9.48 -23.84
C LEU A 185 -21.99 -8.95 -23.46
N ASN A 186 -22.04 -7.87 -22.67
CA ASN A 186 -23.32 -7.25 -22.33
C ASN A 186 -23.98 -6.57 -23.53
N ARG A 187 -23.22 -5.88 -24.39
CA ARG A 187 -23.75 -5.28 -25.63
C ARG A 187 -24.37 -6.34 -26.52
N GLU A 188 -23.68 -7.46 -26.73
CA GLU A 188 -24.16 -8.58 -27.55
C GLU A 188 -25.42 -9.22 -26.97
N ARG A 189 -25.48 -9.41 -25.64
CA ARG A 189 -26.67 -9.94 -24.96
C ARG A 189 -27.89 -9.03 -25.10
N HIS A 190 -27.68 -7.72 -25.07
CA HIS A 190 -28.76 -6.74 -25.23
C HIS A 190 -29.19 -6.55 -26.70
N GLN A 191 -28.30 -6.80 -27.67
CA GLN A 191 -28.63 -6.77 -29.11
C GLN A 191 -29.39 -8.03 -29.57
N ARG A 192 -29.29 -9.14 -28.84
CA ARG A 192 -29.99 -10.41 -29.13
C ARG A 192 -31.37 -10.53 -28.48
N ARG A 193 -31.85 -9.48 -27.81
CA ARG A 193 -33.17 -9.41 -27.17
C ARG A 193 -34.04 -8.42 -27.91
#